data_AF-A0A937XJI7-F1
#
_entry.id   AF-A0A937XJI7-F1
#
_cell.length_a   1.000
_cell.length_b   1.000
_cell.length_c   1.000
_cell.angle_alpha   90.00
_cell.angle_beta   90.00
_cell.angle_gamma   90.00
#
_symmetry.space_group_name_H-M   'P 1'
#
loop_
_entity.id
_entity.type
_entity.pdbx_description
1 polymer ?
#
loop_
_entity_poly.entity_id
_entity_poly.type
_entity_poly.pdbx_seq_one_letter_code
_entity_poly.pdbx_strand_id
1 'polypeptide(L)'
;AKDAEAMRKYLIEALGYLDGNIITLPDPTSGDLNRVFGTASRPDGQLYNLVSAKPGRCDVFVYYAGHGAPSVREKRGYLVPIDASPDYIEQNGYPLDLFYSNLSKVLAKDLIVVLDACFTGEAPDTSGRVRTLVRDASPVPVASVTEDVPANSLVMTAAKSNQLACWYRDKRHSLFTYWLLRGLKGEADLDRDGRIVVGELDEYVRQNVPPLARLLYNRDQTPEIRGAAGKELLRIR
;
A
#
# COMPACT_ATOMS: atom_id res chain seq x y z
N ALA A 1 -11.00 -6.55 -3.55
CA ALA A 1 -12.25 -6.55 -2.76
C ALA A 1 -12.02 -6.90 -1.28
N LYS A 2 -11.69 -8.15 -0.90
CA LYS A 2 -11.68 -8.58 0.52
C LYS A 2 -10.62 -7.94 1.42
N ASP A 3 -9.44 -7.66 0.89
CA ASP A 3 -8.37 -7.03 1.64
C ASP A 3 -8.75 -5.61 2.09
N ALA A 4 -9.25 -4.79 1.16
CA ALA A 4 -9.72 -3.42 1.45
C ALA A 4 -10.91 -3.40 2.41
N GLU A 5 -11.85 -4.34 2.28
CA GLU A 5 -12.98 -4.48 3.21
C GLU A 5 -12.51 -4.83 4.64
N ALA A 6 -11.57 -5.77 4.77
CA ALA A 6 -11.01 -6.15 6.05
C ALA A 6 -10.22 -5.01 6.70
N MET A 7 -9.45 -4.26 5.89
CA MET A 7 -8.74 -3.07 6.36
C MET A 7 -9.71 -1.97 6.80
N ARG A 8 -10.79 -1.71 6.03
CA ARG A 8 -11.85 -0.77 6.42
C ARG A 8 -12.46 -1.14 7.76
N LYS A 9 -12.80 -2.42 7.95
CA LYS A 9 -13.33 -2.92 9.22
C LYS A 9 -12.35 -2.67 10.37
N TYR A 10 -11.07 -2.96 10.16
CA TYR A 10 -10.03 -2.72 11.15
C TYR A 10 -9.87 -1.22 11.50
N LEU A 11 -9.91 -0.33 10.50
CA LEU A 11 -9.84 1.12 10.71
C LEU A 11 -10.96 1.63 11.61
N ILE A 12 -12.18 1.12 11.42
CA ILE A 12 -13.35 1.52 12.21
C ILE A 12 -13.28 0.91 13.62
N GLU A 13 -13.09 -0.40 13.71
CA GLU A 13 -13.26 -1.14 14.96
C GLU A 13 -12.06 -1.02 15.91
N ALA A 14 -10.84 -0.98 15.38
CA ALA A 14 -9.63 -0.98 16.19
C ALA A 14 -8.98 0.42 16.29
N LEU A 15 -8.95 1.16 15.18
CA LEU A 15 -8.31 2.49 15.14
C LEU A 15 -9.29 3.66 15.35
N GLY A 16 -10.59 3.39 15.40
CA GLY A 16 -11.61 4.40 15.73
C GLY A 16 -11.87 5.43 14.63
N TYR A 17 -11.52 5.13 13.39
CA TYR A 17 -11.89 5.98 12.25
C TYR A 17 -13.42 6.00 12.09
N LEU A 18 -14.00 7.19 11.97
CA LEU A 18 -15.43 7.34 11.71
C LEU A 18 -15.75 6.86 10.30
N ASP A 19 -16.80 6.05 10.17
CA ASP A 19 -17.18 5.49 8.87
C ASP A 19 -17.43 6.56 7.80
N GLY A 20 -18.09 7.66 8.17
CA GLY A 20 -18.33 8.81 7.28
C GLY A 20 -17.07 9.52 6.79
N ASN A 21 -15.91 9.24 7.38
CA ASN A 21 -14.61 9.79 6.96
C ASN A 21 -13.80 8.82 6.08
N ILE A 22 -14.31 7.62 5.78
CA ILE A 22 -13.60 6.62 4.98
C ILE A 22 -14.06 6.65 3.53
N ILE A 23 -13.15 7.00 2.63
CA ILE A 23 -13.37 6.88 1.18
C ILE A 23 -13.03 5.45 0.76
N THR A 24 -14.02 4.68 0.31
CA THR A 24 -13.83 3.32 -0.20
C THR A 24 -14.05 3.30 -1.71
N LEU A 25 -13.05 2.84 -2.45
CA LEU A 25 -13.10 2.73 -3.91
C LEU A 25 -12.79 1.28 -4.34
N PRO A 26 -13.81 0.43 -4.55
CA PRO A 26 -13.60 -0.84 -5.23
C PRO A 26 -13.33 -0.58 -6.72
N ASP A 27 -12.29 -1.21 -7.26
CA ASP A 27 -11.89 -1.14 -8.67
C ASP A 27 -11.84 0.31 -9.20
N PRO A 28 -11.01 1.18 -8.61
CA PRO A 28 -10.99 2.60 -8.94
C PRO A 28 -10.53 2.84 -10.38
N THR A 29 -11.14 3.82 -11.04
CA THR A 29 -10.67 4.35 -12.32
C THR A 29 -9.53 5.38 -12.12
N SER A 30 -8.82 5.74 -13.19
CA SER A 30 -7.84 6.83 -13.14
C SER A 30 -8.50 8.14 -12.72
N GLY A 31 -9.74 8.36 -13.14
CA GLY A 31 -10.57 9.49 -12.72
C GLY A 31 -10.84 9.50 -11.21
N ASP A 32 -11.08 8.33 -10.61
CA ASP A 32 -11.29 8.22 -9.16
C ASP A 32 -10.02 8.53 -8.38
N LEU A 33 -8.87 8.00 -8.80
CA LEU A 33 -7.59 8.30 -8.14
C LEU A 33 -7.26 9.79 -8.25
N ASN A 34 -7.44 10.39 -9.43
CA ASN A 34 -7.27 11.83 -9.65
C ASN A 34 -8.23 12.66 -8.78
N ARG A 35 -9.48 12.23 -8.62
CA ARG A 35 -10.47 12.90 -7.76
C ARG A 35 -10.07 12.85 -6.29
N VAL A 36 -9.57 11.70 -5.81
CA VAL A 36 -9.23 11.52 -4.39
C VAL A 36 -7.90 12.15 -4.02
N PHE A 37 -6.85 11.88 -4.79
CA PHE A 37 -5.47 12.27 -4.49
C PHE A 37 -5.00 13.52 -5.25
N GLY A 38 -5.78 14.01 -6.21
CA GLY A 38 -5.43 15.15 -7.05
C GLY A 38 -4.63 14.77 -8.30
N THR A 39 -4.34 15.75 -9.13
CA THR A 39 -3.46 15.63 -10.30
C THR A 39 -2.20 16.46 -10.09
N ALA A 40 -1.27 16.45 -11.06
CA ALA A 40 -0.07 17.30 -11.02
C ALA A 40 -0.40 18.80 -11.00
N SER A 41 -1.45 19.23 -11.73
CA SER A 41 -1.87 20.63 -11.80
C SER A 41 -2.91 21.01 -10.72
N ARG A 42 -3.59 20.02 -10.14
CA ARG A 42 -4.63 20.20 -9.12
C ARG A 42 -4.42 19.22 -7.95
N PRO A 43 -3.47 19.51 -7.05
CA PRO A 43 -3.17 18.63 -5.92
C PRO A 43 -4.27 18.64 -4.83
N ASP A 44 -5.23 19.56 -4.94
CA ASP A 44 -6.36 19.78 -4.04
C ASP A 44 -7.50 18.76 -4.24
N GLY A 45 -7.14 17.47 -4.25
CA GLY A 45 -8.09 16.36 -4.34
C GLY A 45 -9.02 16.24 -3.13
N GLN A 46 -9.95 15.29 -3.16
CA GLN A 46 -10.93 15.06 -2.09
C GLN A 46 -10.26 14.86 -0.73
N LEU A 47 -9.20 14.06 -0.66
CA LEU A 47 -8.48 13.80 0.60
C LEU A 47 -7.87 15.08 1.16
N TYR A 48 -7.22 15.88 0.31
CA TYR A 48 -6.65 17.17 0.69
C TYR A 48 -7.73 18.09 1.28
N ASN A 49 -8.89 18.19 0.63
CA ASN A 49 -9.98 19.07 1.07
C ASN A 49 -10.59 18.62 2.41
N LEU A 50 -10.75 17.30 2.62
CA LEU A 50 -11.25 16.75 3.89
C LEU A 50 -10.32 17.09 5.06
N VAL A 51 -9.00 16.98 4.86
CA VAL A 51 -8.02 17.25 5.91
C VAL A 51 -7.82 18.75 6.13
N SER A 52 -7.89 19.55 5.07
CA SER A 52 -7.72 21.00 5.12
C SER A 52 -8.75 21.73 5.99
N ALA A 53 -9.88 21.09 6.33
CA ALA A 53 -10.84 21.62 7.29
C ALA A 53 -10.26 21.72 8.72
N LYS A 54 -9.28 20.86 9.08
CA LYS A 54 -8.61 20.84 10.39
C LYS A 54 -7.12 20.48 10.24
N PRO A 55 -6.29 21.37 9.67
CA PRO A 55 -4.88 21.10 9.41
C PRO A 55 -4.12 20.72 10.68
N GLY A 56 -3.23 19.72 10.58
CA GLY A 56 -2.39 19.23 11.67
C GLY A 56 -3.14 18.49 12.78
N ARG A 57 -4.44 18.19 12.59
CA ARG A 57 -5.29 17.53 13.60
C ARG A 57 -5.91 16.21 13.15
N CYS A 58 -5.76 15.86 11.88
CA CYS A 58 -6.33 14.65 11.30
C CYS A 58 -5.25 13.58 11.12
N ASP A 59 -5.53 12.36 11.57
CA ASP A 59 -4.76 11.18 11.20
C ASP A 59 -5.28 10.66 9.86
N VAL A 60 -4.38 10.35 8.92
CA VAL A 60 -4.70 9.91 7.57
C VAL A 60 -4.13 8.51 7.36
N PHE A 61 -4.99 7.60 6.93
CA PHE A 61 -4.62 6.24 6.54
C PHE A 61 -5.01 6.00 5.08
N VAL A 62 -4.04 5.62 4.25
CA VAL A 62 -4.26 5.23 2.86
C VAL A 62 -3.92 3.76 2.68
N TYR A 63 -4.88 2.98 2.20
CA TYR A 63 -4.70 1.58 1.87
C TYR A 63 -4.97 1.37 0.38
N TYR A 64 -4.00 0.83 -0.34
CA TYR A 64 -4.15 0.41 -1.73
C TYR A 64 -3.82 -1.07 -1.84
N ALA A 65 -4.73 -1.85 -2.44
CA ALA A 65 -4.49 -3.24 -2.80
C ALA A 65 -4.89 -3.46 -4.25
N GLY A 66 -3.95 -3.88 -5.07
CA GLY A 66 -4.17 -3.99 -6.50
C GLY A 66 -2.88 -4.19 -7.29
N HIS A 67 -2.95 -3.91 -8.59
CA HIS A 67 -1.76 -3.98 -9.44
C HIS A 67 -0.95 -2.69 -9.34
N GLY A 68 0.37 -2.84 -9.35
CA GLY A 68 1.30 -1.78 -9.69
C GLY A 68 2.00 -2.14 -10.99
N ALA A 69 2.54 -1.14 -11.67
CA ALA A 69 3.31 -1.36 -12.88
C ALA A 69 4.48 -0.37 -12.97
N PRO A 70 5.62 -0.80 -13.52
CA PRO A 70 6.74 0.06 -13.85
C PRO A 70 6.48 0.75 -15.19
N SER A 71 6.95 1.98 -15.33
CA SER A 71 7.24 2.53 -16.65
C SER A 71 8.68 2.22 -17.04
N VAL A 72 8.88 1.60 -18.21
CA VAL A 72 10.20 1.37 -18.81
C VAL A 72 10.87 2.69 -19.20
N ARG A 73 10.09 3.64 -19.72
CA ARG A 73 10.58 4.91 -20.26
C ARG A 73 10.94 5.91 -19.17
N GLU A 74 10.05 6.08 -18.20
CA GLU A 74 10.20 7.07 -17.13
C GLU A 74 10.86 6.49 -15.87
N LYS A 75 11.02 5.16 -15.79
CA LYS A 75 11.66 4.44 -14.66
C LYS A 75 10.99 4.71 -13.31
N ARG A 76 9.69 4.96 -13.31
CA ARG A 76 8.88 5.19 -12.11
C ARG A 76 7.72 4.19 -11.99
N GLY A 77 7.21 4.07 -10.76
CA GLY A 77 6.11 3.17 -10.43
C GLY A 77 4.75 3.83 -10.59
N TYR A 78 3.75 3.02 -10.90
CA TYR A 78 2.37 3.44 -11.09
C TYR A 78 1.42 2.55 -10.31
N LEU A 79 0.40 3.15 -9.70
CA LEU A 79 -0.81 2.43 -9.34
C LEU A 79 -1.61 2.17 -10.63
N VAL A 80 -2.21 1.00 -10.77
CA VAL A 80 -2.92 0.56 -11.98
C VAL A 80 -4.44 0.56 -11.72
N PRO A 81 -5.15 1.64 -12.09
CA PRO A 81 -6.61 1.67 -12.16
C PRO A 81 -7.23 0.56 -13.00
N ILE A 82 -8.52 0.30 -12.81
CA ILE A 82 -9.25 -0.74 -13.56
C ILE A 82 -9.38 -0.43 -15.06
N ASP A 83 -9.37 0.86 -15.42
CA ASP A 83 -9.40 1.37 -16.79
C ASP A 83 -8.01 1.67 -17.35
N ALA A 84 -6.95 1.37 -16.58
CA ALA A 84 -5.58 1.51 -17.03
C ALA A 84 -5.13 0.32 -17.86
N SER A 85 -4.30 0.58 -18.87
CA SER A 85 -3.65 -0.48 -19.65
C SER A 85 -2.18 -0.53 -19.27
N PRO A 86 -1.62 -1.71 -18.92
CA PRO A 86 -0.19 -1.82 -18.65
C PRO A 86 0.71 -1.34 -19.80
N ASP A 87 0.29 -1.53 -21.05
CA ASP A 87 1.02 -1.08 -22.24
C ASP A 87 0.99 0.47 -22.40
N TYR A 88 0.01 1.13 -21.75
CA TYR A 88 -0.20 2.58 -21.78
C TYR A 88 -0.19 3.19 -20.37
N ILE A 89 0.58 2.58 -19.45
CA ILE A 89 0.53 2.93 -18.03
C ILE A 89 0.90 4.40 -17.78
N GLU A 90 1.70 4.99 -18.66
CA GLU A 90 2.10 6.39 -18.56
C GLU A 90 0.99 7.37 -18.97
N GLN A 91 -0.02 6.90 -19.73
CA GLN A 91 -1.17 7.72 -20.10
C GLN A 91 -2.32 7.61 -19.10
N ASN A 92 -2.59 6.42 -18.56
CA ASN A 92 -3.76 6.17 -17.71
C ASN A 92 -3.47 5.47 -16.38
N GLY A 93 -2.23 5.19 -16.04
CA GLY A 93 -1.82 4.86 -14.68
C GLY A 93 -1.79 6.09 -13.78
N TYR A 94 -1.75 5.88 -12.45
CA TYR A 94 -1.55 6.96 -11.49
C TYR A 94 -0.11 6.93 -10.95
N PRO A 95 0.74 7.92 -11.29
CA PRO A 95 2.16 7.90 -10.91
C PRO A 95 2.37 7.91 -9.40
N LEU A 96 3.28 7.06 -8.91
CA LEU A 96 3.54 6.91 -7.48
C LEU A 96 4.31 8.10 -6.88
N ASP A 97 5.19 8.73 -7.65
CA ASP A 97 5.84 9.99 -7.31
C ASP A 97 4.81 11.13 -7.15
N LEU A 98 3.83 11.22 -8.07
CA LEU A 98 2.72 12.16 -7.96
C LEU A 98 1.86 11.87 -6.73
N PHE A 99 1.58 10.59 -6.46
CA PHE A 99 0.84 10.16 -5.28
C PHE A 99 1.49 10.68 -3.99
N TYR A 100 2.78 10.40 -3.77
CA TYR A 100 3.48 10.90 -2.58
C TYR A 100 3.65 12.41 -2.58
N SER A 101 3.94 13.02 -3.73
CA SER A 101 4.02 14.48 -3.87
C SER A 101 2.72 15.15 -3.45
N ASN A 102 1.56 14.60 -3.80
CA ASN A 102 0.27 15.15 -3.38
C ASN A 102 -0.04 14.86 -1.91
N LEU A 103 0.28 13.65 -1.42
CA LEU A 103 0.13 13.33 0.00
C LEU A 103 1.02 14.21 0.90
N SER A 104 2.21 14.60 0.46
CA SER A 104 3.08 15.52 1.21
C SER A 104 2.46 16.91 1.43
N LYS A 105 1.50 17.31 0.58
CA LYS A 105 0.77 18.58 0.70
C LYS A 105 -0.44 18.46 1.62
N VAL A 106 -0.85 17.25 1.98
CA VAL A 106 -1.92 17.00 2.95
C VAL A 106 -1.35 17.25 4.34
N LEU A 107 -1.85 18.30 5.01
CA LEU A 107 -1.41 18.69 6.36
C LEU A 107 -2.00 17.75 7.43
N ALA A 108 -1.70 16.45 7.34
CA ALA A 108 -2.08 15.45 8.32
C ALA A 108 -1.18 15.55 9.57
N LYS A 109 -1.72 15.18 10.73
CA LYS A 109 -0.93 14.99 11.95
C LYS A 109 -0.04 13.76 11.79
N ASP A 110 -0.66 12.64 11.42
CA ASP A 110 -0.02 11.36 11.13
C ASP A 110 -0.48 10.88 9.75
N LEU A 111 0.47 10.44 8.91
CA LEU A 111 0.19 9.85 7.61
C LEU A 111 0.69 8.40 7.59
N ILE A 112 -0.21 7.46 7.37
CA ILE A 112 0.11 6.04 7.18
C ILE A 112 -0.33 5.64 5.77
N VAL A 113 0.58 5.05 5.00
CA VAL A 113 0.31 4.52 3.67
C VAL A 113 0.67 3.05 3.64
N VAL A 114 -0.24 2.22 3.15
CA VAL A 114 -0.05 0.78 2.98
C VAL A 114 -0.31 0.45 1.51
N LEU A 115 0.72 -0.02 0.82
CA LEU A 115 0.67 -0.42 -0.59
C LEU A 115 0.86 -1.93 -0.73
N ASP A 116 -0.23 -2.62 -1.01
CA ASP A 116 -0.26 -4.03 -1.32
C ASP A 116 -0.33 -4.26 -2.84
N ALA A 117 0.81 -4.01 -3.48
CA ALA A 117 0.95 -4.05 -4.93
C ALA A 117 2.36 -4.47 -5.35
N CYS A 118 2.47 -5.15 -6.50
CA CYS A 118 3.74 -5.43 -7.17
C CYS A 118 4.13 -4.24 -8.05
N PHE A 119 5.40 -3.84 -8.07
CA PHE A 119 5.91 -2.84 -9.03
C PHE A 119 6.96 -3.42 -10.00
N THR A 120 7.06 -4.75 -10.07
CA THR A 120 8.04 -5.48 -10.89
C THR A 120 7.74 -5.49 -12.38
N GLY A 121 6.52 -5.12 -12.76
CA GLY A 121 6.02 -5.30 -14.14
C GLY A 121 5.56 -6.71 -14.42
N GLU A 122 5.38 -7.51 -13.37
CA GLU A 122 4.91 -8.88 -13.44
C GLU A 122 3.72 -9.07 -12.48
N ALA A 123 2.75 -9.89 -12.89
CA ALA A 123 1.64 -10.29 -12.03
C ALA A 123 1.28 -11.77 -12.26
N PRO A 124 0.83 -12.48 -11.22
CA PRO A 124 0.24 -13.79 -11.39
C PRO A 124 -1.13 -13.68 -12.10
N ASP A 125 -1.36 -14.53 -13.10
CA ASP A 125 -2.66 -14.69 -13.72
C ASP A 125 -3.62 -15.51 -12.85
N THR A 126 -4.84 -15.75 -13.33
CA THR A 126 -5.86 -16.53 -12.61
C THR A 126 -5.42 -17.97 -12.32
N SER A 127 -4.52 -18.54 -13.13
CA SER A 127 -3.91 -19.85 -12.91
C SER A 127 -2.73 -19.81 -11.93
N GLY A 128 -2.28 -18.62 -11.51
CA GLY A 128 -1.14 -18.40 -10.63
C GLY A 128 0.20 -18.33 -11.38
N ARG A 129 0.19 -18.41 -12.72
CA ARG A 129 1.40 -18.27 -13.54
C ARG A 129 1.75 -16.80 -13.64
N VAL A 130 3.01 -16.47 -13.43
CA VAL A 130 3.48 -15.09 -13.60
C VAL A 130 3.58 -14.75 -15.07
N ARG A 131 3.07 -13.59 -15.41
CA ARG A 131 3.17 -13.00 -16.74
C ARG A 131 3.67 -11.58 -16.61
N THR A 132 4.50 -11.17 -17.56
CA THR A 132 4.87 -9.77 -17.73
C THR A 132 3.61 -8.99 -18.08
N LEU A 133 3.39 -7.89 -17.37
CA LEU A 133 2.27 -6.98 -17.59
C LEU A 133 2.43 -6.21 -18.91
N VAL A 134 3.68 -5.92 -19.29
CA VAL A 134 4.04 -5.26 -20.56
C VAL A 134 4.56 -6.30 -21.54
N ARG A 135 4.00 -6.35 -22.75
CA ARG A 135 4.45 -7.30 -23.78
C ARG A 135 5.85 -6.94 -24.29
N ASP A 136 6.69 -7.95 -24.52
CA ASP A 136 8.01 -7.83 -25.14
C ASP A 136 9.00 -6.88 -24.44
N ALA A 137 8.79 -6.60 -23.14
CA ALA A 137 9.67 -5.76 -22.34
C ALA A 137 10.48 -6.59 -21.32
N SER A 138 11.77 -6.29 -21.19
CA SER A 138 12.61 -6.80 -20.09
C SER A 138 12.16 -6.20 -18.76
N PRO A 139 12.31 -6.92 -17.62
CA PRO A 139 12.07 -6.34 -16.31
C PRO A 139 12.93 -5.09 -16.11
N VAL A 140 12.29 -3.95 -15.89
CA VAL A 140 12.98 -2.70 -15.59
C VAL A 140 12.94 -2.47 -14.09
N PRO A 141 14.10 -2.30 -13.42
CA PRO A 141 14.11 -1.91 -12.03
C PRO A 141 13.48 -0.53 -11.91
N VAL A 142 12.40 -0.43 -11.14
CA VAL A 142 11.86 0.86 -10.71
C VAL A 142 12.72 1.41 -9.60
N ALA A 143 12.91 2.73 -9.59
CA ALA A 143 13.30 3.47 -8.40
C ALA A 143 12.45 3.01 -7.19
N SER A 144 13.02 3.00 -5.99
CA SER A 144 12.34 2.42 -4.82
C SER A 144 10.92 2.99 -4.66
N VAL A 145 9.96 2.11 -4.35
CA VAL A 145 8.55 2.47 -4.06
C VAL A 145 8.42 3.36 -2.82
N THR A 146 9.53 3.56 -2.10
CA THR A 146 9.64 4.39 -0.90
C THR A 146 10.59 5.59 -1.04
N GLU A 147 11.14 5.84 -2.23
CA GLU A 147 11.78 7.12 -2.56
C GLU A 147 10.67 8.20 -2.61
N ASP A 148 10.92 9.40 -2.07
CA ASP A 148 9.98 10.54 -2.01
C ASP A 148 8.80 10.46 -1.01
N VAL A 149 8.87 9.52 -0.07
CA VAL A 149 7.91 9.41 1.04
C VAL A 149 8.00 10.62 2.00
N PRO A 150 6.87 11.24 2.41
CA PRO A 150 6.86 12.37 3.36
C PRO A 150 7.57 12.04 4.69
N ALA A 151 8.34 12.98 5.24
CA ALA A 151 9.19 12.74 6.41
C ALA A 151 8.42 12.31 7.68
N ASN A 152 7.19 12.77 7.86
CA ASN A 152 6.31 12.43 8.99
C ASN A 152 5.36 11.25 8.70
N SER A 153 5.67 10.43 7.70
CA SER A 153 4.81 9.31 7.30
C SER A 153 5.40 7.95 7.66
N LEU A 154 4.49 6.99 7.76
CA LEU A 154 4.79 5.57 7.85
C LEU A 154 4.31 4.91 6.56
N VAL A 155 5.22 4.32 5.81
CA VAL A 155 4.91 3.64 4.56
C VAL A 155 5.23 2.17 4.68
N MET A 156 4.27 1.33 4.29
CA MET A 156 4.40 -0.11 4.28
C MET A 156 4.14 -0.63 2.87
N THR A 157 5.04 -1.44 2.33
CA THR A 157 4.88 -2.10 1.04
C THR A 157 4.87 -3.61 1.23
N ALA A 158 4.02 -4.31 0.46
CA ALA A 158 3.89 -5.77 0.55
C ALA A 158 5.13 -6.56 0.11
N ALA A 159 5.98 -5.93 -0.69
CA ALA A 159 7.18 -6.51 -1.28
C ALA A 159 8.15 -5.39 -1.66
N LYS A 160 9.43 -5.74 -1.84
CA LYS A 160 10.42 -4.87 -2.50
C LYS A 160 10.01 -4.55 -3.93
N SER A 161 10.53 -3.45 -4.49
CA SER A 161 10.21 -3.01 -5.86
C SER A 161 10.48 -4.07 -6.94
N ASN A 162 11.42 -4.99 -6.69
CA ASN A 162 11.79 -6.10 -7.57
C ASN A 162 11.19 -7.47 -7.16
N GLN A 163 10.23 -7.50 -6.23
CA GLN A 163 9.58 -8.72 -5.74
C GLN A 163 8.07 -8.69 -5.95
N LEU A 164 7.47 -9.87 -6.07
CA LEU A 164 6.02 -10.03 -6.25
C LEU A 164 5.30 -10.07 -4.89
N ALA A 165 4.23 -9.29 -4.77
CA ALA A 165 3.21 -9.47 -3.74
C ALA A 165 2.28 -10.65 -4.12
N CYS A 166 2.27 -11.69 -3.28
CA CYS A 166 1.54 -12.93 -3.57
C CYS A 166 0.24 -13.06 -2.76
N TRP A 167 -0.74 -13.76 -3.35
CA TRP A 167 -2.02 -14.06 -2.71
C TRP A 167 -1.90 -15.17 -1.66
N TYR A 168 -2.72 -15.14 -0.62
CA TYR A 168 -2.96 -16.26 0.28
C TYR A 168 -4.36 -16.83 0.02
N ARG A 169 -4.46 -17.70 -1.00
CA ARG A 169 -5.74 -18.20 -1.53
C ARG A 169 -6.66 -18.79 -0.46
N ASP A 170 -6.11 -19.62 0.42
CA ASP A 170 -6.88 -20.27 1.50
C ASP A 170 -7.45 -19.28 2.51
N LYS A 171 -6.75 -18.16 2.73
CA LYS A 171 -7.18 -17.09 3.64
C LYS A 171 -7.93 -15.97 2.93
N ARG A 172 -8.04 -16.02 1.59
CA ARG A 172 -8.77 -15.04 0.77
C ARG A 172 -8.29 -13.61 0.98
N HIS A 173 -7.00 -13.46 1.28
CA HIS A 173 -6.27 -12.21 1.49
C HIS A 173 -4.96 -12.28 0.71
N SER A 174 -4.26 -11.16 0.51
CA SER A 174 -2.85 -11.23 0.17
C SER A 174 -2.02 -11.80 1.35
N LEU A 175 -0.82 -12.32 1.09
CA LEU A 175 0.10 -12.75 2.15
C LEU A 175 0.41 -11.59 3.10
N PHE A 176 0.70 -10.42 2.54
CA PHE A 176 1.07 -9.26 3.31
C PHE A 176 -0.10 -8.74 4.15
N THR A 177 -1.26 -8.51 3.56
CA THR A 177 -2.44 -8.00 4.28
C THR A 177 -2.91 -8.98 5.35
N TYR A 178 -2.85 -10.29 5.09
CA TYR A 178 -3.17 -11.29 6.11
C TYR A 178 -2.29 -11.13 7.36
N TRP A 179 -0.97 -11.10 7.17
CA TRP A 179 -0.04 -10.99 8.30
C TRP A 179 -0.04 -9.60 8.93
N LEU A 180 -0.19 -8.53 8.14
CA LEU A 180 -0.36 -7.17 8.64
C LEU A 180 -1.55 -7.07 9.60
N LEU A 181 -2.73 -7.57 9.19
CA LEU A 181 -3.93 -7.54 10.02
C LEU A 181 -3.82 -8.44 11.25
N ARG A 182 -3.09 -9.57 11.19
CA ARG A 182 -2.82 -10.39 12.38
C ARG A 182 -1.88 -9.71 13.36
N GLY A 183 -0.81 -9.12 12.85
CA GLY A 183 0.14 -8.34 13.64
C GLY A 183 -0.58 -7.22 14.38
N LEU A 184 -1.33 -6.39 13.63
CA LEU A 184 -2.13 -5.29 14.15
C LEU A 184 -3.26 -5.72 15.12
N LYS A 185 -3.68 -6.98 15.12
CA LYS A 185 -4.61 -7.53 16.12
C LYS A 185 -3.95 -7.91 17.45
N GLY A 186 -2.64 -7.78 17.55
CA GLY A 186 -1.87 -8.04 18.77
C GLY A 186 -0.81 -9.11 18.64
N GLU A 187 -0.74 -9.83 17.51
CA GLU A 187 0.30 -10.85 17.35
C GLU A 187 1.70 -10.26 17.12
N ALA A 188 1.77 -8.96 16.80
CA ALA A 188 3.01 -8.21 16.67
C ALA A 188 3.45 -7.54 17.98
N ASP A 189 2.77 -7.75 19.11
CA ASP A 189 3.27 -7.37 20.44
C ASP A 189 4.30 -8.42 20.88
N LEU A 190 5.56 -8.19 20.50
CA LEU A 190 6.63 -9.18 20.63
C LEU A 190 7.19 -9.22 22.05
N ASP A 191 7.18 -8.08 22.74
CA ASP A 191 7.65 -7.97 24.12
C ASP A 191 6.54 -8.11 25.18
N ARG A 192 5.27 -8.16 24.75
CA ARG A 192 4.06 -8.34 25.57
C ARG A 192 3.78 -7.15 26.49
N ASP A 193 4.13 -5.94 26.05
CA ASP A 193 3.87 -4.71 26.80
C ASP A 193 2.46 -4.12 26.54
N GLY A 194 1.67 -4.77 25.68
CA GLY A 194 0.32 -4.37 25.30
C GLY A 194 0.26 -3.22 24.28
N ARG A 195 1.40 -2.84 23.68
CA ARG A 195 1.50 -1.89 22.59
C ARG A 195 2.04 -2.61 21.34
N ILE A 196 1.77 -2.02 20.19
CA ILE A 196 2.38 -2.42 18.93
C ILE A 196 3.09 -1.20 18.39
N VAL A 197 4.41 -1.26 18.32
CA VAL A 197 5.22 -0.22 17.66
C VAL A 197 5.62 -0.64 16.24
N VAL A 198 6.02 0.34 15.42
CA VAL A 198 6.44 0.12 14.04
C VAL A 198 7.52 -0.96 13.93
N GLY A 199 8.51 -0.95 14.83
CA GLY A 199 9.61 -1.91 14.81
C GLY A 199 9.17 -3.36 15.01
N GLU A 200 8.23 -3.59 15.93
CA GLU A 200 7.72 -4.95 16.19
C GLU A 200 6.83 -5.44 15.05
N LEU A 201 5.98 -4.56 14.51
CA LEU A 201 5.15 -4.90 13.35
C LEU A 201 6.02 -5.26 12.13
N ASP A 202 7.07 -4.49 11.89
CA ASP A 202 8.05 -4.73 10.84
C ASP A 202 8.78 -6.07 11.01
N GLU A 203 9.25 -6.37 12.22
CA GLU A 203 9.83 -7.68 12.54
C GLU A 203 8.81 -8.82 12.32
N TYR A 204 7.60 -8.67 12.84
CA TYR A 204 6.53 -9.67 12.73
C TYR A 204 6.19 -10.00 11.28
N VAL A 205 5.99 -8.99 10.41
CA VAL A 205 5.68 -9.26 9.00
C VAL A 205 6.85 -9.87 8.24
N ARG A 206 8.10 -9.48 8.56
CA ARG A 206 9.31 -10.07 7.95
C ARG A 206 9.57 -11.50 8.40
N GLN A 207 9.13 -11.90 9.59
CA GLN A 207 9.24 -13.29 10.03
C GLN A 207 8.20 -14.20 9.38
N ASN A 208 7.01 -13.67 9.07
CA ASN A 208 5.88 -14.49 8.64
C ASN A 208 5.64 -14.51 7.11
N VAL A 209 5.87 -13.39 6.41
CA VAL A 209 5.60 -13.31 4.96
C VAL A 209 6.60 -14.11 4.11
N PRO A 210 7.94 -13.93 4.26
CA PRO A 210 8.91 -14.58 3.37
C PRO A 210 8.89 -16.11 3.40
N PRO A 211 8.83 -16.79 4.58
CA PRO A 211 8.77 -18.26 4.61
C PRO A 211 7.54 -18.79 3.88
N LEU A 212 6.40 -18.13 4.03
CA LEU A 212 5.15 -18.58 3.41
C LEU A 212 5.14 -18.31 1.89
N ALA A 213 5.71 -17.20 1.44
CA ALA A 213 5.91 -16.92 0.01
C ALA A 213 6.80 -17.99 -0.65
N ARG A 214 7.90 -18.39 0.02
CA ARG A 214 8.77 -19.48 -0.44
C ARG A 214 8.04 -20.81 -0.48
N LEU A 215 7.29 -21.15 0.58
CA LEU A 215 6.59 -22.42 0.68
C LEU A 215 5.49 -22.56 -0.39
N LEU A 216 4.67 -21.53 -0.60
CA LEU A 216 3.50 -21.61 -1.48
C LEU A 216 3.81 -21.33 -2.94
N TYR A 217 4.83 -20.51 -3.22
CA TYR A 217 5.10 -20.00 -4.58
C TYR A 217 6.54 -20.17 -5.04
N ASN A 218 7.45 -20.66 -4.18
CA ASN A 218 8.89 -20.74 -4.45
C ASN A 218 9.48 -19.37 -4.88
N ARG A 219 9.12 -18.31 -4.14
CA ARG A 219 9.51 -16.93 -4.43
C ARG A 219 9.92 -16.18 -3.18
N ASP A 220 10.72 -15.14 -3.37
CA ASP A 220 10.96 -14.14 -2.34
C ASP A 220 9.88 -13.06 -2.36
N GLN A 221 9.36 -12.77 -1.17
CA GLN A 221 8.52 -11.61 -0.89
C GLN A 221 8.94 -11.07 0.47
N THR A 222 9.48 -9.86 0.49
CA THR A 222 9.96 -9.18 1.68
C THR A 222 9.22 -7.86 1.81
N PRO A 223 8.29 -7.72 2.77
CA PRO A 223 7.66 -6.45 3.05
C PRO A 223 8.68 -5.40 3.48
N GLU A 224 8.43 -4.14 3.17
CA GLU A 224 9.26 -3.02 3.64
C GLU A 224 8.40 -2.05 4.44
N ILE A 225 8.86 -1.69 5.64
CA ILE A 225 8.24 -0.66 6.47
C ILE A 225 9.24 0.46 6.67
N ARG A 226 8.88 1.67 6.25
CA ARG A 226 9.66 2.90 6.41
C ARG A 226 8.92 3.84 7.35
N GLY A 227 9.51 4.09 8.52
CA GLY A 227 8.98 5.00 9.53
C GLY A 227 9.81 4.96 10.81
N ALA A 228 9.48 5.79 11.79
CA ALA A 228 10.15 5.77 13.09
C ALA A 228 9.82 4.48 13.86
N ALA A 229 10.81 3.64 14.15
CA ALA A 229 10.62 2.32 14.76
C ALA A 229 9.87 2.36 16.10
N GLY A 230 10.09 3.39 16.91
CA GLY A 230 9.41 3.57 18.21
C GLY A 230 8.02 4.22 18.14
N LYS A 231 7.49 4.50 16.94
CA LYS A 231 6.15 5.06 16.80
C LYS A 231 5.12 4.00 17.20
N GLU A 232 4.30 4.31 18.20
CA GLU A 232 3.15 3.49 18.58
C GLU A 232 2.09 3.52 17.47
N LEU A 233 1.61 2.34 17.08
CA LEU A 233 0.54 2.17 16.09
C LEU A 233 -0.79 1.87 16.75
N LEU A 234 -0.76 1.06 17.79
CA LEU A 234 -1.92 0.62 18.52
C LEU A 234 -1.53 0.28 19.95
N ARG A 235 -2.49 0.47 20.86
CA ARG A 235 -2.48 -0.14 22.19
C ARG A 235 -3.61 -1.16 22.28
N ILE A 236 -3.24 -2.40 22.58
CA ILE A 236 -4.18 -3.51 22.74
C ILE A 236 -4.96 -3.27 24.03
N ARG A 237 -6.29 -3.32 23.95
CA ARG A 237 -7.20 -3.15 25.09
C ARG A 237 -7.70 -4.49 25.61
#